data_AF-A0A4Q3HB57-F1
#
_entry.id   AF-A0A4Q3HB57-F1
#
_cell.length_a   1.000
_cell.length_b   1.000
_cell.length_c   1.000
_cell.angle_alpha   90.00
_cell.angle_beta   90.00
_cell.angle_gamma   90.00
#
_symmetry.space_group_name_H-M   'P 1'
#
loop_
_entity.id
_entity.type
_entity.pdbx_description
1 polymer ?
#
loop_
_entity_poly.entity_id
_entity_poly.type
_entity_poly.pdbx_seq_one_letter_code
_entity_poly.pdbx_strand_id
1 'polypeptide(L)'
;METESKDTGARAEFEYDRISVERFRETFPRARWDEDRKAWWVPGKTAEHRIARWRALEQSRADVHADAKGRDAYLFDPISSKYLEVGPELVVRTPYSRTVVAELRQVPFARWDDVRRAWVVPFRGYDELAKRWPDIEAAAGRNEPDVKKRRAEEARGTPEFEASRRRATERRKFRLPVPVNDPPPIGRPISTTPWGIIVVTGSTGEIAEAEAVRSFYPDVDVSGDVIWVIWRAATLYELVDTWPAKASPTAKELSRGWWQPTKADLVEARKAARSRNRRKVDDELQNSPADP
;
A
#
# COMPACT_ATOMS: atom_id res chain seq x y z
N MET A 1 -53.89 31.15 8.35
CA MET A 1 -53.74 31.41 6.90
C MET A 1 -52.28 31.19 6.57
N GLU A 2 -52.01 30.11 5.84
CA GLU A 2 -50.68 29.61 5.49
C GLU A 2 -49.93 30.59 4.59
N THR A 3 -48.66 30.83 4.90
CA THR A 3 -47.65 31.29 3.92
C THR A 3 -46.34 30.58 4.19
N GLU A 4 -46.31 29.27 3.95
CA GLU A 4 -45.08 28.48 3.91
C GLU A 4 -44.96 27.87 2.51
N SER A 5 -44.02 28.39 1.70
CA SER A 5 -43.34 27.69 0.59
C SER A 5 -42.73 28.71 -0.37
N LYS A 6 -41.62 29.36 0.01
CA LYS A 6 -40.71 29.99 -0.95
C LYS A 6 -39.35 29.30 -0.88
N ASP A 7 -38.97 28.71 -2.02
CA ASP A 7 -37.68 28.12 -2.38
C ASP A 7 -37.22 26.84 -1.67
N THR A 8 -37.99 25.75 -1.83
CA THR A 8 -37.38 24.41 -1.77
C THR A 8 -37.12 23.88 -3.18
N GLY A 9 -35.85 23.92 -3.61
CA GLY A 9 -35.36 23.42 -4.89
C GLY A 9 -33.85 23.18 -4.81
N ALA A 10 -33.28 22.53 -5.82
CA ALA A 10 -31.85 22.19 -5.85
C ALA A 10 -31.23 22.55 -7.19
N ARG A 11 -29.91 22.74 -7.18
CA ARG A 11 -29.14 23.16 -8.37
C ARG A 11 -28.35 21.99 -8.93
N ALA A 12 -28.24 21.94 -10.25
CA ALA A 12 -27.41 21.01 -11.00
C ALA A 12 -26.43 21.79 -11.88
N GLU A 13 -25.15 21.54 -11.66
CA GLU A 13 -24.04 21.98 -12.51
C GLU A 13 -23.41 20.76 -13.20
N PHE A 14 -23.15 20.85 -14.49
CA PHE A 14 -22.45 19.83 -15.27
C PHE A 14 -21.87 20.50 -16.52
N GLU A 15 -20.83 19.89 -17.11
CA GLU A 15 -20.22 20.41 -18.33
C GLU A 15 -21.25 20.52 -19.45
N TYR A 16 -21.16 21.57 -20.26
CA TYR A 16 -22.10 21.82 -21.35
C TYR A 16 -21.90 20.79 -22.47
N ASP A 17 -22.61 19.67 -22.34
CA ASP A 17 -22.79 18.68 -23.40
C ASP A 17 -24.23 18.74 -23.91
N ARG A 18 -24.39 18.93 -25.23
CA ARG A 18 -25.70 19.11 -25.88
C ARG A 18 -26.63 17.93 -25.61
N ILE A 19 -26.08 16.71 -25.61
CA ILE A 19 -26.84 15.48 -25.36
C ILE A 19 -27.27 15.41 -23.88
N SER A 20 -26.35 15.71 -22.96
CA SER A 20 -26.63 15.77 -21.52
C SER A 20 -27.67 16.84 -21.17
N VAL A 21 -27.64 18.01 -21.81
CA VAL A 21 -28.63 19.10 -21.61
C VAL A 21 -30.01 18.70 -22.15
N GLU A 22 -30.09 18.09 -23.33
CA GLU A 22 -31.35 17.60 -23.90
C GLU A 22 -31.99 16.55 -22.97
N ARG A 23 -31.23 15.56 -22.52
CA ARG A 23 -31.71 14.53 -21.57
C ARG A 23 -32.08 15.09 -20.19
N PHE A 24 -31.35 16.08 -19.72
CA PHE A 24 -31.67 16.78 -18.48
C PHE A 24 -33.02 17.50 -18.60
N ARG A 25 -33.29 18.16 -19.73
CA ARG A 25 -34.57 18.82 -20.01
C ARG A 25 -35.72 17.83 -20.16
N GLU A 26 -35.49 16.66 -20.76
CA GLU A 26 -36.48 15.57 -20.80
C GLU A 26 -36.83 15.07 -19.39
N THR A 27 -35.83 14.89 -18.53
CA THR A 27 -36.02 14.37 -17.16
C THR A 27 -36.58 15.42 -16.19
N PHE A 28 -36.25 16.69 -16.40
CA PHE A 28 -36.69 17.83 -15.60
C PHE A 28 -37.32 18.94 -16.48
N PRO A 29 -38.54 18.74 -17.02
CA PRO A 29 -39.17 19.72 -17.91
C PRO A 29 -39.43 21.09 -17.28
N ARG A 30 -39.47 21.16 -15.94
CA ARG A 30 -39.67 22.39 -15.16
C ARG A 30 -38.37 23.03 -14.68
N ALA A 31 -37.21 22.50 -15.08
CA ALA A 31 -35.92 23.09 -14.73
C ALA A 31 -35.70 24.42 -15.46
N ARG A 32 -35.03 25.36 -14.80
CA ARG A 32 -34.73 26.69 -15.33
C ARG A 32 -33.24 26.93 -15.28
N TRP A 33 -32.69 27.57 -16.31
CA TRP A 33 -31.30 28.01 -16.29
C TRP A 33 -31.18 29.29 -15.46
N ASP A 34 -30.22 29.33 -14.54
CA ASP A 34 -29.83 30.52 -13.77
C ASP A 34 -28.50 31.04 -14.36
N GLU A 35 -28.56 32.16 -15.06
CA GLU A 35 -27.43 32.73 -15.80
C GLU A 35 -26.33 33.27 -14.88
N ASP A 36 -26.71 33.88 -13.75
CA ASP A 36 -25.78 34.42 -12.76
C ASP A 36 -24.91 33.33 -12.13
N ARG A 37 -25.49 32.14 -11.96
CA ARG A 37 -24.85 31.00 -11.29
C ARG A 37 -24.35 29.93 -12.26
N LYS A 38 -24.60 30.10 -13.56
CA LYS A 38 -24.29 29.13 -14.61
C LYS A 38 -24.74 27.70 -14.26
N ALA A 39 -25.93 27.57 -13.70
CA ALA A 39 -26.45 26.29 -13.20
C ALA A 39 -27.94 26.12 -13.49
N TRP A 40 -28.38 24.86 -13.59
CA TRP A 40 -29.79 24.53 -13.70
C TRP A 40 -30.46 24.48 -12.33
N TRP A 41 -31.57 25.19 -12.17
CA TRP A 41 -32.42 25.12 -10.99
C TRP A 41 -33.59 24.17 -11.23
N VAL A 42 -33.78 23.21 -10.31
CA VAL A 42 -34.87 22.25 -10.33
C VAL A 42 -35.81 22.50 -9.15
N PRO A 43 -37.12 22.74 -9.38
CA PRO A 43 -38.08 22.96 -8.31
C PRO A 43 -38.38 21.67 -7.52
N GLY A 44 -38.60 21.82 -6.21
CA GLY A 44 -39.20 20.80 -5.35
C GLY A 44 -38.30 20.32 -4.21
N LYS A 45 -38.94 19.83 -3.14
CA LYS A 45 -38.27 19.38 -1.90
C LYS A 45 -37.30 18.21 -2.10
N THR A 46 -37.52 17.39 -3.13
CA THR A 46 -36.67 16.22 -3.47
C THR A 46 -35.77 16.46 -4.69
N ALA A 47 -35.64 17.72 -5.14
CA ALA A 47 -34.89 18.07 -6.34
C ALA A 47 -33.44 17.57 -6.27
N GLU A 48 -32.79 17.70 -5.11
CA GLU A 48 -31.41 17.28 -4.89
C GLU A 48 -31.23 15.77 -5.11
N HIS A 49 -32.10 14.96 -4.51
CA HIS A 49 -32.08 13.49 -4.65
C HIS A 49 -32.35 13.05 -6.09
N ARG A 50 -33.25 13.72 -6.80
CA ARG A 50 -33.53 13.43 -8.22
C ARG A 50 -32.35 13.82 -9.11
N ILE A 51 -31.72 14.96 -8.86
CA ILE A 51 -30.51 15.40 -9.58
C ILE A 51 -29.37 14.40 -9.34
N ALA A 52 -29.14 13.98 -8.10
CA ALA A 52 -28.13 12.97 -7.77
C ALA A 52 -28.38 11.63 -8.48
N ARG A 53 -29.64 11.17 -8.50
CA ARG A 53 -30.03 9.95 -9.22
C ARG A 53 -29.85 10.06 -10.73
N TRP A 54 -30.25 11.18 -11.33
CA TRP A 54 -30.06 11.43 -12.77
C TRP A 54 -28.57 11.48 -13.12
N ARG A 55 -27.74 12.18 -12.33
CA ARG A 55 -26.28 12.19 -12.52
C ARG A 55 -25.68 10.79 -12.43
N ALA A 56 -26.09 9.98 -11.45
CA ALA A 56 -25.61 8.60 -11.33
C ALA A 56 -25.99 7.74 -12.53
N LEU A 57 -27.21 7.92 -13.08
CA LEU A 57 -27.64 7.24 -14.30
C LEU A 57 -26.86 7.70 -15.53
N GLU A 58 -26.60 9.00 -15.65
CA GLU A 58 -25.85 9.56 -16.79
C GLU A 58 -24.38 9.14 -16.74
N GLN A 59 -23.76 9.11 -15.56
CA GLN A 59 -22.43 8.53 -15.36
C GLN A 59 -22.40 7.05 -15.73
N SER A 60 -23.40 6.27 -15.30
CA SER A 60 -23.55 4.86 -15.69
C SER A 60 -23.64 4.67 -17.21
N ARG A 61 -24.31 5.57 -17.93
CA ARG A 61 -24.40 5.51 -19.40
C ARG A 61 -23.08 5.88 -20.05
N ALA A 62 -22.44 6.96 -19.59
CA ALA A 62 -21.12 7.37 -20.06
C ALA A 62 -20.10 6.24 -19.86
N ASP A 63 -20.18 5.53 -18.73
CA ASP A 63 -19.35 4.38 -18.42
C ASP A 63 -19.55 3.22 -19.42
N VAL A 64 -20.79 2.89 -19.79
CA VAL A 64 -21.09 1.85 -20.79
C VAL A 64 -20.58 2.23 -22.18
N HIS A 65 -20.76 3.49 -22.59
CA HIS A 65 -20.25 3.98 -23.86
C HIS A 65 -18.71 4.01 -23.89
N ALA A 66 -18.07 4.41 -22.78
CA ALA A 66 -16.63 4.40 -22.64
C ALA A 66 -16.07 2.96 -22.68
N ASP A 67 -16.76 2.00 -22.06
CA ASP A 67 -16.40 0.58 -22.14
C ASP A 67 -16.56 0.03 -23.56
N ALA A 68 -17.62 0.38 -24.28
CA ALA A 68 -17.79 0.00 -25.68
C ALA A 68 -16.66 0.55 -26.55
N LYS A 69 -16.33 1.84 -26.40
CA LYS A 69 -15.19 2.47 -27.08
C LYS A 69 -13.87 1.76 -26.76
N GLY A 70 -13.65 1.41 -25.49
CA GLY A 70 -12.46 0.68 -25.05
C GLY A 70 -12.38 -0.73 -25.63
N ARG A 71 -13.52 -1.41 -25.82
CA ARG A 71 -13.58 -2.70 -26.52
C ARG A 71 -13.23 -2.54 -27.99
N ASP A 72 -13.74 -1.51 -28.66
CA ASP A 72 -13.41 -1.22 -30.05
C ASP A 72 -11.92 -0.93 -30.22
N ALA A 73 -11.32 -0.17 -29.28
CA ALA A 73 -9.88 0.07 -29.24
C ALA A 73 -9.08 -1.23 -29.06
N TYR A 74 -9.51 -2.12 -28.16
CA TYR A 74 -8.91 -3.45 -28.01
C TYR A 74 -9.04 -4.32 -29.26
N LEU A 75 -10.19 -4.30 -29.94
CA LEU A 75 -10.37 -5.05 -31.19
C LEU A 75 -9.51 -4.49 -32.32
N PHE A 76 -9.25 -3.19 -32.34
CA PHE A 76 -8.41 -2.54 -33.33
C PHE A 76 -6.93 -2.85 -33.13
N ASP A 77 -6.42 -2.75 -31.90
CA ASP A 77 -5.02 -3.02 -31.57
C ASP A 77 -4.94 -3.85 -30.29
N PRO A 78 -5.08 -5.19 -30.36
CA PRO A 78 -5.14 -6.05 -29.19
C PRO A 78 -3.76 -6.29 -28.59
N ILE A 79 -3.65 -6.07 -27.28
CA ILE A 79 -2.50 -6.52 -26.50
C ILE A 79 -2.46 -8.05 -26.47
N SER A 80 -1.46 -8.65 -27.09
CA SER A 80 -1.20 -10.10 -27.01
C SER A 80 -0.12 -10.37 -25.97
N SER A 81 -0.51 -10.87 -24.80
CA SER A 81 0.42 -11.23 -23.73
C SER A 81 -0.11 -12.35 -22.86
N LYS A 82 0.81 -13.21 -22.36
CA LYS A 82 0.50 -14.32 -21.45
C LYS A 82 -0.05 -13.88 -20.09
N TYR A 83 0.09 -12.60 -19.75
CA TYR A 83 -0.37 -12.05 -18.48
C TYR A 83 -1.72 -11.34 -18.57
N LEU A 84 -2.32 -11.26 -19.77
CA LEU A 84 -3.61 -10.62 -20.00
C LEU A 84 -4.67 -11.67 -20.37
N GLU A 85 -5.68 -11.82 -19.53
CA GLU A 85 -6.87 -12.59 -19.81
C GLU A 85 -8.01 -11.63 -20.18
N VAL A 86 -8.63 -11.86 -21.33
CA VAL A 86 -9.70 -11.01 -21.85
C VAL A 86 -11.04 -11.70 -21.68
N GLY A 87 -11.95 -11.07 -20.95
CA GLY A 87 -13.31 -11.54 -20.75
C GLY A 87 -14.31 -10.39 -20.77
N PRO A 88 -15.31 -10.37 -19.87
CA PRO A 88 -16.17 -9.20 -19.68
C PRO A 88 -15.38 -7.95 -19.28
N GLU A 89 -14.25 -8.12 -18.59
CA GLU A 89 -13.28 -7.08 -18.26
C GLU A 89 -11.87 -7.61 -18.61
N LEU A 90 -10.88 -6.74 -18.59
CA LEU A 90 -9.48 -7.11 -18.78
C LEU A 90 -8.89 -7.56 -17.44
N VAL A 91 -8.36 -8.78 -17.38
CA VAL A 91 -7.80 -9.36 -16.16
C VAL A 91 -6.31 -9.55 -16.31
N VAL A 92 -5.53 -8.85 -15.49
CA VAL A 92 -4.06 -8.88 -15.52
C VAL A 92 -3.54 -9.80 -14.42
N ARG A 93 -2.93 -10.93 -14.84
CA ARG A 93 -2.34 -11.96 -13.98
C ARG A 93 -0.82 -11.96 -14.11
N THR A 94 -0.16 -11.15 -13.30
CA THR A 94 1.31 -11.07 -13.27
C THR A 94 1.87 -11.58 -11.94
N PRO A 95 3.09 -12.14 -11.92
CA PRO A 95 3.85 -12.29 -10.68
C PRO A 95 3.96 -10.96 -9.93
N TYR A 96 3.96 -11.01 -8.59
CA TYR A 96 4.04 -9.80 -7.78
C TYR A 96 5.33 -9.02 -8.06
N SER A 97 5.17 -7.78 -8.51
CA SER A 97 6.26 -6.84 -8.74
C SER A 97 5.83 -5.45 -8.30
N ARG A 98 6.67 -4.77 -7.51
CA ARG A 98 6.40 -3.38 -7.08
C ARG A 98 6.23 -2.45 -8.28
N THR A 99 6.98 -2.67 -9.36
CA THR A 99 6.86 -1.90 -10.60
C THR A 99 5.52 -2.15 -11.27
N VAL A 100 5.09 -3.42 -11.42
CA VAL A 100 3.79 -3.75 -12.01
C VAL A 100 2.64 -3.12 -11.22
N VAL A 101 2.69 -3.23 -9.87
CA VAL A 101 1.67 -2.61 -9.01
C VAL A 101 1.67 -1.08 -9.14
N ALA A 102 2.83 -0.45 -9.29
CA ALA A 102 2.93 1.00 -9.47
C ALA A 102 2.30 1.43 -10.80
N GLU A 103 2.58 0.72 -11.89
CA GLU A 103 2.00 1.01 -13.20
C GLU A 103 0.48 0.77 -13.24
N LEU A 104 0.01 -0.35 -12.71
CA LEU A 104 -1.42 -0.68 -12.71
C LEU A 104 -2.24 0.30 -11.86
N ARG A 105 -1.66 0.91 -10.82
CA ARG A 105 -2.32 1.97 -10.05
C ARG A 105 -2.51 3.28 -10.82
N GLN A 106 -1.75 3.49 -11.88
CA GLN A 106 -1.90 4.66 -12.75
C GLN A 106 -2.97 4.43 -13.83
N VAL A 107 -3.41 3.19 -14.06
CA VAL A 107 -4.47 2.87 -15.00
C VAL A 107 -5.82 3.24 -14.39
N PRO A 108 -6.63 4.11 -15.04
CA PRO A 108 -7.93 4.49 -14.54
C PRO A 108 -8.84 3.28 -14.28
N PHE A 109 -9.54 3.30 -13.15
CA PHE A 109 -10.51 2.27 -12.76
C PHE A 109 -9.95 0.86 -12.55
N ALA A 110 -8.63 0.69 -12.66
CA ALA A 110 -7.98 -0.55 -12.30
C ALA A 110 -8.19 -0.83 -10.82
N ARG A 111 -8.65 -2.03 -10.51
CA ARG A 111 -8.90 -2.49 -9.15
C ARG A 111 -8.25 -3.84 -8.92
N TRP A 112 -7.81 -4.07 -7.70
CA TRP A 112 -7.40 -5.38 -7.26
C TRP A 112 -8.66 -6.21 -6.93
N ASP A 113 -8.73 -7.42 -7.47
CA ASP A 113 -9.76 -8.41 -7.16
C ASP A 113 -9.16 -9.49 -6.26
N ASP A 114 -9.53 -9.48 -4.98
CA ASP A 114 -9.00 -10.40 -3.97
C ASP A 114 -9.39 -11.86 -4.25
N VAL A 115 -10.54 -12.11 -4.87
CA VAL A 115 -11.04 -13.46 -5.17
C VAL A 115 -10.22 -14.05 -6.32
N ARG A 116 -10.02 -13.28 -7.39
CA ARG A 116 -9.24 -13.71 -8.56
C ARG A 116 -7.73 -13.58 -8.34
N ARG A 117 -7.30 -12.89 -7.27
CA ARG A 117 -5.91 -12.48 -7.02
C ARG A 117 -5.27 -11.85 -8.25
N ALA A 118 -6.02 -10.97 -8.91
CA ALA A 118 -5.64 -10.37 -10.17
C ALA A 118 -6.08 -8.91 -10.22
N TRP A 119 -5.44 -8.12 -11.06
CA TRP A 119 -5.93 -6.79 -11.37
C TRP A 119 -7.03 -6.88 -12.42
N VAL A 120 -8.12 -6.17 -12.20
CA VAL A 120 -9.24 -6.09 -13.11
C VAL A 120 -9.33 -4.66 -13.61
N VAL A 121 -9.32 -4.51 -14.92
CA VAL A 121 -9.35 -3.22 -15.62
C VAL A 121 -10.58 -3.22 -16.53
N PRO A 122 -11.55 -2.32 -16.31
CA PRO A 122 -12.65 -2.11 -17.24
C PRO A 122 -12.14 -1.64 -18.62
N PHE A 123 -12.88 -1.94 -19.68
CA PHE A 123 -12.43 -1.62 -21.04
C PHE A 123 -12.23 -0.11 -21.27
N ARG A 124 -12.97 0.78 -20.59
CA ARG A 124 -12.75 2.23 -20.63
C ARG A 124 -11.33 2.66 -20.20
N GLY A 125 -10.59 1.81 -19.48
CA GLY A 125 -9.20 2.03 -19.10
C GLY A 125 -8.18 1.45 -20.08
N TYR A 126 -8.63 0.87 -21.20
CA TYR A 126 -7.76 0.13 -22.12
C TYR A 126 -6.64 0.97 -22.71
N ASP A 127 -6.93 2.17 -23.20
CA ASP A 127 -5.92 3.02 -23.85
C ASP A 127 -4.73 3.32 -22.91
N GLU A 128 -5.00 3.55 -21.62
CA GLU A 128 -3.96 3.77 -20.62
C GLU A 128 -3.25 2.47 -20.23
N LEU A 129 -3.98 1.34 -20.18
CA LEU A 129 -3.38 0.03 -19.97
C LEU A 129 -2.41 -0.32 -21.12
N ALA A 130 -2.81 -0.08 -22.37
CA ALA A 130 -2.01 -0.36 -23.56
C ALA A 130 -0.72 0.45 -23.58
N LYS A 131 -0.78 1.75 -23.26
CA LYS A 131 0.42 2.61 -23.16
C LYS A 131 1.44 2.10 -22.14
N ARG A 132 0.96 1.55 -21.02
CA ARG A 132 1.80 1.06 -19.91
C ARG A 132 2.17 -0.42 -20.02
N TRP A 133 1.56 -1.13 -20.96
CA TRP A 133 1.72 -2.57 -21.09
C TRP A 133 3.17 -3.02 -21.28
N PRO A 134 4.01 -2.34 -22.09
CA PRO A 134 5.41 -2.76 -22.27
C PRO A 134 6.20 -2.78 -20.95
N ASP A 135 5.99 -1.78 -20.08
CA ASP A 135 6.66 -1.70 -18.78
C ASP A 135 6.14 -2.76 -17.81
N ILE A 136 4.83 -3.01 -17.82
CA ILE A 136 4.18 -4.06 -17.04
C ILE A 136 4.71 -5.43 -17.45
N GLU A 137 4.74 -5.73 -18.74
CA GLU A 137 5.19 -7.02 -19.26
C GLU A 137 6.69 -7.25 -19.03
N ALA A 138 7.53 -6.25 -19.27
CA ALA A 138 8.95 -6.33 -18.98
C ALA A 138 9.21 -6.54 -17.48
N ALA A 139 8.46 -5.86 -16.61
CA ALA A 139 8.56 -6.03 -15.17
C ALA A 139 8.04 -7.41 -14.71
N ALA A 140 6.98 -7.93 -15.32
CA ALA A 140 6.43 -9.25 -15.04
C ALA A 140 7.41 -10.35 -15.48
N GLY A 141 7.94 -10.29 -16.71
CA GLY A 141 8.98 -11.19 -17.23
C GLY A 141 10.24 -11.20 -16.36
N ARG A 142 10.66 -10.03 -15.84
CA ARG A 142 11.78 -9.95 -14.90
C ARG A 142 11.49 -10.62 -13.55
N ASN A 143 10.24 -10.79 -13.15
CA ASN A 143 9.88 -11.37 -11.85
C ASN A 143 9.36 -12.80 -11.96
N GLU A 144 9.47 -13.42 -13.14
CA GLU A 144 9.18 -14.84 -13.27
C GLU A 144 10.07 -15.67 -12.35
N PRO A 145 9.50 -16.64 -11.61
CA PRO A 145 10.24 -17.46 -10.65
C PRO A 145 11.51 -18.09 -11.24
N ASP A 146 11.45 -18.55 -12.49
CA ASP A 146 12.58 -19.18 -13.18
C ASP A 146 13.68 -18.18 -13.54
N VAL A 147 13.30 -16.99 -14.01
CA VAL A 147 14.23 -15.89 -14.30
C VAL A 147 14.88 -15.38 -13.01
N LYS A 148 14.12 -15.35 -11.91
CA LYS A 148 14.62 -14.99 -10.58
C LYS A 148 15.58 -16.05 -10.04
N LYS A 149 15.29 -17.33 -10.25
CA LYS A 149 16.16 -18.44 -9.86
C LYS A 149 17.48 -18.40 -10.64
N ARG A 150 17.42 -18.25 -11.96
CA ARG A 150 18.60 -18.11 -12.82
C ARG A 150 19.48 -16.93 -12.40
N ARG A 151 18.90 -15.76 -12.11
CA ARG A 151 19.67 -14.61 -11.58
C ARG A 151 20.29 -14.88 -10.21
N ALA A 152 19.59 -15.57 -9.33
CA ALA A 152 20.15 -15.95 -8.03
C ALA A 152 21.31 -16.94 -8.17
N GLU A 153 21.27 -17.81 -9.17
CA GLU A 153 22.34 -18.75 -9.51
C GLU A 153 23.53 -18.04 -10.17
N GLU A 154 23.30 -17.11 -11.10
CA GLU A 154 24.34 -16.29 -11.73
C GLU A 154 25.02 -15.33 -10.73
N ALA A 155 24.27 -14.79 -9.77
CA ALA A 155 24.81 -13.96 -8.70
C ALA A 155 25.52 -14.78 -7.61
N ARG A 156 25.36 -16.11 -7.59
CA ARG A 156 25.97 -16.99 -6.60
C ARG A 156 27.48 -17.00 -6.80
N GLY A 157 28.21 -16.62 -5.75
CA GLY A 157 29.67 -16.48 -5.80
C GLY A 157 30.17 -15.06 -6.02
N THR A 158 29.27 -14.09 -6.28
CA THR A 158 29.66 -12.67 -6.20
C THR A 158 29.95 -12.28 -4.73
N PRO A 159 30.97 -11.44 -4.46
CA PRO A 159 31.26 -10.97 -3.11
C PRO A 159 30.06 -10.29 -2.43
N GLU A 160 29.24 -9.59 -3.21
CA GLU A 160 28.02 -8.89 -2.74
C GLU A 160 26.93 -9.89 -2.30
N PHE A 161 26.74 -10.98 -3.05
CA PHE A 161 25.81 -12.05 -2.68
C PHE A 161 26.24 -12.73 -1.38
N GLU A 162 27.52 -13.05 -1.24
CA GLU A 162 28.06 -13.66 -0.01
C GLU A 162 27.95 -12.71 1.19
N ALA A 163 28.25 -11.42 1.00
CA ALA A 163 28.06 -10.41 2.05
C ALA A 163 26.58 -10.27 2.45
N SER A 164 25.67 -10.25 1.48
CA SER A 164 24.22 -10.22 1.72
C SER A 164 23.74 -11.46 2.47
N ARG A 165 24.22 -12.65 2.08
CA ARG A 165 23.92 -13.92 2.74
C ARG A 165 24.42 -13.94 4.18
N ARG A 166 25.63 -13.44 4.44
CA ARG A 166 26.18 -13.30 5.81
C ARG A 166 25.32 -12.36 6.65
N ARG A 167 24.96 -11.17 6.14
CA ARG A 167 24.05 -10.23 6.83
C ARG A 167 22.69 -10.85 7.12
N ALA A 168 22.11 -11.56 6.15
CA ALA A 168 20.81 -12.22 6.33
C ALA A 168 20.88 -13.33 7.39
N THR A 169 21.96 -14.11 7.40
CA THR A 169 22.21 -15.14 8.41
C THR A 169 22.36 -14.52 9.80
N GLU A 170 23.11 -13.42 9.91
CA GLU A 170 23.28 -12.70 11.17
C GLU A 170 21.96 -12.13 11.70
N ARG A 171 21.14 -11.51 10.83
CA ARG A 171 19.81 -10.99 11.21
C ARG A 171 18.86 -12.06 11.74
N ARG A 172 19.00 -13.32 11.31
CA ARG A 172 18.17 -14.46 11.77
C ARG A 172 18.55 -14.96 13.16
N LYS A 173 19.70 -14.54 13.71
CA LYS A 173 20.10 -14.90 15.07
C LYS A 173 19.39 -14.07 16.15
N PHE A 174 18.65 -13.02 15.77
CA PHE A 174 17.89 -12.15 16.68
C PHE A 174 18.70 -11.69 17.90
N ARG A 175 19.96 -11.32 17.65
CA ARG A 175 20.88 -10.79 18.65
C ARG A 175 21.32 -9.37 18.31
N LEU A 176 21.65 -8.57 19.31
CA LEU A 176 22.12 -7.19 19.21
C LEU A 176 23.42 -7.07 20.04
N PRO A 177 24.47 -6.43 19.54
CA PRO A 177 25.63 -6.10 20.35
C PRO A 177 25.31 -4.90 21.24
N VAL A 178 25.64 -4.99 22.52
CA VAL A 178 25.38 -3.95 23.51
C VAL A 178 26.62 -3.74 24.40
N PRO A 179 27.00 -2.49 24.71
CA PRO A 179 28.07 -2.22 25.68
C PRO A 179 27.76 -2.79 27.06
N VAL A 180 28.71 -3.50 27.67
CA VAL A 180 28.55 -4.11 29.01
C VAL A 180 28.19 -3.08 30.09
N ASN A 181 28.74 -1.87 29.98
CA ASN A 181 28.57 -0.81 30.96
C ASN A 181 27.23 -0.06 30.85
N ASP A 182 26.46 -0.26 29.76
CA ASP A 182 25.20 0.45 29.54
C ASP A 182 24.16 -0.45 28.81
N PRO A 183 23.68 -1.52 29.47
CA PRO A 183 22.75 -2.46 28.88
C PRO A 183 21.32 -1.90 28.80
N PRO A 184 20.53 -2.28 27.78
CA PRO A 184 19.14 -1.86 27.65
C PRO A 184 18.26 -2.48 28.72
N PRO A 185 17.13 -1.83 29.05
CA PRO A 185 16.15 -2.39 29.96
C PRO A 185 15.51 -3.66 29.38
N ILE A 186 15.59 -4.77 30.13
CA ILE A 186 14.95 -6.04 29.76
C ILE A 186 13.42 -5.90 29.81
N GLY A 187 12.74 -6.47 28.82
CA GLY A 187 11.28 -6.48 28.75
C GLY A 187 10.65 -5.14 28.34
N ARG A 188 11.45 -4.13 28.02
CA ARG A 188 10.94 -2.82 27.55
C ARG A 188 11.26 -2.59 26.07
N PRO A 189 10.34 -1.95 25.32
CA PRO A 189 10.62 -1.56 23.94
C PRO A 189 11.73 -0.51 23.86
N ILE A 190 12.74 -0.79 23.04
CA ILE A 190 13.86 0.10 22.70
C ILE A 190 13.93 0.29 21.18
N SER A 191 14.37 1.46 20.73
CA SER A 191 14.69 1.71 19.34
C SER A 191 16.14 1.34 19.04
N THR A 192 16.37 0.77 17.86
CA THR A 192 17.68 0.41 17.31
C THR A 192 17.77 0.83 15.85
N THR A 193 18.97 1.19 15.38
CA THR A 193 19.20 1.55 13.98
C THR A 193 18.84 0.42 12.99
N PRO A 194 19.35 -0.82 13.15
CA PRO A 194 19.10 -1.90 12.19
C PRO A 194 17.70 -2.53 12.20
N TRP A 195 16.96 -2.49 13.32
CA TRP A 195 15.68 -3.22 13.44
C TRP A 195 14.49 -2.37 13.86
N GLY A 196 14.67 -1.07 14.15
CA GLY A 196 13.61 -0.25 14.72
C GLY A 196 13.31 -0.68 16.17
N ILE A 197 12.03 -0.76 16.53
CA ILE A 197 11.63 -1.04 17.91
C ILE A 197 11.59 -2.55 18.20
N ILE A 198 12.40 -2.95 19.19
CA ILE A 198 12.53 -4.34 19.65
C ILE A 198 12.40 -4.41 21.18
N VAL A 199 12.18 -5.61 21.72
CA VAL A 199 12.20 -5.88 23.16
C VAL A 199 13.32 -6.86 23.45
N VAL A 200 14.25 -6.47 24.31
CA VAL A 200 15.35 -7.34 24.77
C VAL A 200 14.79 -8.32 25.80
N THR A 201 15.05 -9.61 25.59
CA THR A 201 14.52 -10.69 26.44
C THR A 201 15.58 -11.30 27.35
N GLY A 202 16.87 -11.06 27.09
CA GLY A 202 17.97 -11.54 27.91
C GLY A 202 19.33 -11.28 27.27
N SER A 203 20.40 -11.68 27.95
CA SER A 203 21.77 -11.67 27.45
C SER A 203 22.29 -13.10 27.32
N THR A 204 23.16 -13.35 26.35
CA THR A 204 23.89 -14.63 26.28
C THR A 204 25.13 -14.63 27.18
N GLY A 205 25.59 -13.44 27.62
CA GLY A 205 26.81 -13.27 28.41
C GLY A 205 28.10 -13.43 27.60
N GLU A 206 28.00 -13.71 26.30
CA GLU A 206 29.14 -13.86 25.39
C GLU A 206 29.64 -12.48 24.96
N ILE A 207 30.96 -12.26 25.09
CA ILE A 207 31.63 -11.08 24.54
C ILE A 207 31.62 -11.17 23.01
N ALA A 208 31.18 -10.09 22.37
CA ALA A 208 31.13 -9.96 20.93
C ALA A 208 32.50 -9.58 20.38
N GLU A 209 32.99 -10.34 19.40
CA GLU A 209 34.22 -10.00 18.68
C GLU A 209 34.07 -8.66 17.96
N ALA A 210 34.97 -7.71 18.23
CA ALA A 210 34.89 -6.35 17.71
C ALA A 210 34.84 -6.29 16.17
N GLU A 211 35.56 -7.18 15.47
CA GLU A 211 35.56 -7.23 14.01
C GLU A 211 34.21 -7.69 13.45
N ALA A 212 33.60 -8.70 14.08
CA ALA A 212 32.26 -9.16 13.70
C ALA A 212 31.22 -8.05 13.95
N VAL A 213 31.33 -7.32 15.06
CA VAL A 213 30.44 -6.19 15.35
C VAL A 213 30.61 -5.09 14.31
N ARG A 214 31.84 -4.65 13.98
CA ARG A 214 32.08 -3.63 12.95
C ARG A 214 31.53 -4.03 11.57
N SER A 215 31.59 -5.32 11.23
CA SER A 215 31.11 -5.83 9.94
C SER A 215 29.57 -5.78 9.80
N PHE A 216 28.84 -6.09 10.87
CA PHE A 216 27.37 -6.20 10.84
C PHE A 216 26.64 -5.00 11.47
N TYR A 217 27.31 -4.25 12.34
CA TYR A 217 26.79 -3.16 13.16
C TYR A 217 27.78 -1.99 13.19
N PRO A 218 28.00 -1.31 12.04
CA PRO A 218 29.03 -0.28 11.91
C PRO A 218 28.82 0.93 12.81
N ASP A 219 27.58 1.18 13.24
CA ASP A 219 27.22 2.31 14.09
C ASP A 219 27.48 2.06 15.59
N VAL A 220 27.79 0.82 15.99
CA VAL A 220 27.99 0.47 17.40
C VAL A 220 29.44 0.73 17.79
N ASP A 221 29.61 1.50 18.87
CA ASP A 221 30.92 1.73 19.48
C ASP A 221 31.43 0.44 20.14
N VAL A 222 32.58 -0.02 19.65
CA VAL A 222 33.28 -1.23 20.11
C VAL A 222 34.57 -0.87 20.86
N SER A 223 34.71 0.36 21.34
CA SER A 223 35.89 0.81 22.11
C SER A 223 36.00 0.14 23.48
N GLY A 224 34.93 -0.47 23.98
CA GLY A 224 34.90 -1.27 25.20
C GLY A 224 34.28 -2.65 24.98
N ASP A 225 34.10 -3.40 26.08
CA ASP A 225 33.50 -4.73 26.01
C ASP A 225 32.02 -4.65 25.59
N VAL A 226 31.68 -5.43 24.57
CA VAL A 226 30.34 -5.55 24.00
C VAL A 226 29.88 -6.98 24.20
N ILE A 227 28.63 -7.16 24.64
CA ILE A 227 28.01 -8.48 24.80
C ILE A 227 26.84 -8.66 23.84
N TRP A 228 26.52 -9.92 23.52
CA TRP A 228 25.30 -10.23 22.77
C TRP A 228 24.07 -10.28 23.69
N VAL A 229 23.03 -9.55 23.29
CA VAL A 229 21.68 -9.67 23.86
C VAL A 229 20.73 -10.28 22.84
N ILE A 230 19.76 -11.05 23.32
CA ILE A 230 18.70 -11.62 22.50
C ILE A 230 17.45 -10.74 22.56
N TRP A 231 16.72 -10.66 21.45
CA TRP A 231 15.56 -9.80 21.33
C TRP A 231 14.42 -10.45 20.56
N ARG A 232 13.22 -9.89 20.73
CA ARG A 232 12.04 -10.18 19.91
C ARG A 232 11.39 -8.90 19.42
N ALA A 233 10.57 -9.01 18.38
CA ALA A 233 9.75 -7.89 17.95
C ALA A 233 8.78 -7.48 19.07
N ALA A 234 8.59 -6.16 19.24
CA ALA A 234 7.58 -5.63 20.16
C ALA A 234 6.17 -5.99 19.68
N THR A 235 5.31 -6.34 20.63
CA THR A 235 3.87 -6.56 20.40
C THR A 235 3.15 -5.22 20.27
N LEU A 236 1.94 -5.24 19.69
CA LEU A 236 1.13 -4.02 19.58
C LEU A 236 0.82 -3.42 20.97
N TYR A 237 0.56 -4.27 21.97
CA TYR A 237 0.27 -3.84 23.35
C TYR A 237 1.47 -3.10 23.95
N GLU A 238 2.66 -3.69 23.89
CA GLU A 238 3.89 -3.06 24.42
C GLU A 238 4.19 -1.72 23.74
N LEU A 239 3.95 -1.62 22.43
CA LEU A 239 4.14 -0.37 21.69
C LEU A 239 3.13 0.71 22.08
N VAL A 240 1.92 0.34 22.50
CA VAL A 240 0.90 1.29 22.96
C VAL A 240 1.23 1.76 24.38
N ASP A 241 1.68 0.84 25.24
CA ASP A 241 2.03 1.11 26.64
C ASP A 241 3.34 1.89 26.81
N THR A 242 4.20 1.89 25.79
CA THR A 242 5.49 2.60 25.84
C THR A 242 5.33 4.12 25.74
N TRP A 243 5.91 4.84 26.69
CA TRP A 243 6.03 6.30 26.62
C TRP A 243 7.15 6.74 25.67
N PRO A 244 6.88 7.75 24.80
CA PRO A 244 7.88 8.26 23.87
C PRO A 244 8.98 9.04 24.59
N ALA A 245 10.19 8.98 24.04
CA ALA A 245 11.25 9.93 24.35
C ALA A 245 10.82 11.36 23.97
N LYS A 246 11.21 12.33 24.79
CA LYS A 246 10.89 13.75 24.58
C LYS A 246 11.74 14.40 23.47
N ALA A 247 12.91 13.84 23.20
CA ALA A 247 13.86 14.35 22.22
C ALA A 247 14.33 13.21 21.30
N SER A 248 14.89 13.58 20.16
CA SER A 248 15.60 12.66 19.27
C SER A 248 16.85 12.08 19.96
N PRO A 249 17.30 10.88 19.57
CA PRO A 249 18.48 10.27 20.16
C PRO A 249 19.73 11.14 19.93
N THR A 250 20.56 11.23 20.95
CA THR A 250 21.86 11.89 20.90
C THR A 250 22.89 11.03 20.17
N ALA A 251 24.00 11.64 19.71
CA ALA A 251 25.08 10.91 19.05
C ALA A 251 25.63 9.76 19.90
N LYS A 252 25.69 9.93 21.23
CA LYS A 252 26.11 8.88 22.17
C LYS A 252 25.12 7.71 22.22
N GLU A 253 23.82 8.00 22.16
CA GLU A 253 22.79 6.94 22.16
C GLU A 253 22.76 6.18 20.84
N LEU A 254 23.02 6.86 19.73
CA LEU A 254 23.21 6.23 18.43
C LEU A 254 24.45 5.34 18.42
N SER A 255 25.59 5.82 18.94
CA SER A 255 26.82 5.03 19.03
C SER A 255 26.71 3.87 20.02
N ARG A 256 25.89 3.99 21.06
CA ARG A 256 25.54 2.89 21.97
C ARG A 256 24.71 1.79 21.29
N GLY A 257 24.03 2.11 20.20
CA GLY A 257 23.23 1.17 19.41
C GLY A 257 21.77 1.00 19.88
N TRP A 258 21.36 1.65 20.97
CA TRP A 258 19.97 1.62 21.45
C TRP A 258 19.55 2.89 22.20
N TRP A 259 18.26 3.24 22.10
CA TRP A 259 17.65 4.39 22.78
C TRP A 259 16.16 4.18 23.07
N GLN A 260 15.57 5.07 23.87
CA GLN A 260 14.13 5.07 24.10
C GLN A 260 13.38 5.51 22.83
N PRO A 261 12.31 4.80 22.40
CA PRO A 261 11.63 5.13 21.15
C PRO A 261 11.06 6.54 21.10
N THR A 262 11.22 7.22 19.98
CA THR A 262 10.59 8.53 19.76
C THR A 262 9.11 8.38 19.41
N LYS A 263 8.35 9.47 19.46
CA LYS A 263 6.94 9.47 19.02
C LYS A 263 6.79 9.03 17.56
N ALA A 264 7.71 9.45 16.69
CA ALA A 264 7.70 9.07 15.28
C ALA A 264 7.92 7.56 15.10
N ASP A 265 8.92 7.00 15.80
CA ASP A 265 9.22 5.57 15.77
C ASP A 265 8.00 4.73 16.20
N LEU A 266 7.33 5.15 17.29
CA LEU A 266 6.16 4.46 17.82
C LEU A 266 4.98 4.48 16.85
N VAL A 267 4.75 5.57 16.12
CA VAL A 267 3.68 5.65 15.13
C VAL A 267 3.89 4.64 14.01
N GLU A 268 5.09 4.59 13.43
CA GLU A 268 5.41 3.64 12.36
C GLU A 268 5.41 2.19 12.86
N ALA A 269 5.98 1.93 14.04
CA ALA A 269 5.99 0.59 14.63
C ALA A 269 4.57 0.07 14.92
N ARG A 270 3.68 0.93 15.44
CA ARG A 270 2.26 0.57 15.69
C ARG A 270 1.53 0.26 14.39
N LYS A 271 1.76 1.04 13.32
CA LYS A 271 1.20 0.79 11.99
C LYS A 271 1.67 -0.55 11.44
N ALA A 272 2.97 -0.85 11.53
CA ALA A 272 3.55 -2.12 11.12
C ALA A 272 3.01 -3.30 11.94
N ALA A 273 2.88 -3.16 13.26
CA ALA A 273 2.31 -4.18 14.15
C ALA A 273 0.83 -4.48 13.84
N ARG A 274 0.01 -3.45 13.59
CA ARG A 274 -1.40 -3.62 13.16
C ARG A 274 -1.52 -4.38 11.85
N SER A 275 -0.67 -4.05 10.87
CA SER A 275 -0.63 -4.75 9.58
C SER A 275 -0.24 -6.23 9.73
N ARG A 276 0.77 -6.53 10.57
CA ARG A 276 1.16 -7.91 10.88
C ARG A 276 0.03 -8.70 11.56
N ASN A 277 -0.64 -8.11 12.55
CA ASN A 277 -1.76 -8.76 13.22
C ASN A 277 -2.92 -9.03 12.26
N ARG A 278 -3.25 -8.09 11.36
CA ARG A 278 -4.31 -8.29 10.37
C ARG A 278 -3.99 -9.48 9.46
N ARG A 279 -2.78 -9.54 8.91
CA ARG A 279 -2.35 -10.68 8.07
C ARG A 279 -2.42 -12.02 8.82
N LYS A 280 -2.07 -12.03 10.10
CA LYS A 280 -2.14 -13.25 10.92
C LYS A 280 -3.59 -13.72 11.08
N VAL A 281 -4.52 -12.79 11.34
CA VAL A 281 -5.95 -13.10 11.40
C VAL A 281 -6.49 -13.58 10.05
N ASP A 282 -6.11 -12.92 8.95
CA ASP A 282 -6.53 -13.31 7.59
C ASP A 282 -6.02 -14.72 7.24
N ASP A 283 -4.81 -15.08 7.65
CA ASP A 283 -4.20 -16.39 7.43
C ASP A 283 -4.84 -17.49 8.32
N GLU A 284 -5.16 -17.17 9.58
CA GLU A 284 -5.90 -18.06 10.49
C GLU A 284 -7.33 -18.32 10.00
N LEU A 285 -8.00 -17.33 9.42
CA LEU A 285 -9.32 -17.48 8.80
C LEU A 285 -9.26 -18.31 7.51
N GLN A 286 -8.18 -18.23 6.75
CA GLN A 286 -7.99 -19.02 5.53
C GLN A 286 -7.57 -20.47 5.80
N ASN A 287 -6.85 -20.72 6.90
CA ASN A 287 -6.37 -22.05 7.29
C ASN A 287 -7.20 -22.72 8.38
N SER A 288 -8.35 -22.15 8.77
CA SER A 288 -9.28 -22.84 9.67
C SER A 288 -9.93 -24.00 8.92
N PRO A 289 -9.82 -25.24 9.41
CA PRO A 289 -10.54 -26.36 8.81
C PRO A 289 -12.04 -26.08 8.92
N ALA A 290 -12.76 -26.23 7.81
CA ALA A 290 -14.21 -26.25 7.85
C ALA A 290 -14.63 -27.38 8.79
N ASP A 291 -15.26 -27.02 9.92
CA ASP A 291 -15.82 -28.01 10.84
C ASP A 291 -16.81 -28.91 10.06
N PRO A 292 -16.76 -30.24 10.27
CA PRO A 292 -17.58 -31.22 9.55
C PRO A 292 -19.07 -31.14 9.87
#